data_AF-A0A2E3QUB1-F1
#
_entry.id   AF-A0A2E3QUB1-F1
#
_cell.length_a   1.000
_cell.length_b   1.000
_cell.length_c   1.000
_cell.angle_alpha   90.00
_cell.angle_beta   90.00
_cell.angle_gamma   90.00
#
_symmetry.space_group_name_H-M   'P 1'
#
loop_
_entity.id
_entity.type
_entity.pdbx_description
1 polymer ?
#
loop_
_entity_poly.entity_id
_entity_poly.type
_entity_poly.pdbx_seq_one_letter_code
_entity_poly.pdbx_strand_id
1 'polypeptide(L)' 'MYSTQGIEAIATVTELRSKTSALIDQAKDLNTGIMIQKNNEPEAVLLSYDLYQKMHKAYHKK' A
#
# COMPACT_ATOMS: atom_id res chain seq x y z
N MET A 1 -9.00 -6.36 15.47
CA MET A 1 -8.20 -5.24 14.90
C MET A 1 -7.06 -5.87 14.15
N TYR A 2 -6.99 -5.68 12.83
CA TYR A 2 -5.87 -6.22 12.04
C TYR A 2 -4.57 -5.54 12.49
N SER A 3 -3.52 -6.34 12.67
CA SER A 3 -2.20 -5.87 13.10
C SER A 3 -1.64 -4.93 12.02
N THR A 4 -1.66 -3.63 12.27
CA THR A 4 -1.13 -2.58 11.38
C THR A 4 0.39 -2.45 11.52
N GLN A 5 1.11 -3.55 11.73
CA GLN A 5 2.57 -3.50 11.81
C GLN A 5 3.14 -3.11 10.44
N GLY A 6 3.59 -1.85 10.32
CA GLY A 6 4.24 -1.32 9.12
C GLY A 6 3.30 -0.70 8.10
N ILE A 7 2.09 -0.27 8.48
CA ILE A 7 1.13 0.38 7.58
C ILE A 7 0.93 1.83 8.03
N GLU A 8 1.48 2.77 7.28
CA GLU A 8 1.43 4.21 7.59
C GLU A 8 0.15 4.88 7.09
N ALA A 9 -0.65 4.20 6.25
CA ALA A 9 -1.93 4.72 5.76
C ALA A 9 -2.93 3.61 5.38
N ILE A 10 -4.22 3.91 5.54
CA ILE A 10 -5.34 3.04 5.14
C ILE A 10 -6.24 3.82 4.18
N ALA A 11 -6.62 3.19 3.07
CA ALA A 11 -7.59 3.73 2.11
C ALA A 11 -8.62 2.66 1.73
N THR A 12 -9.83 3.09 1.42
CA THR A 12 -10.88 2.20 0.89
C THR A 12 -10.76 2.00 -0.62
N VAL A 13 -11.35 0.93 -1.16
CA VAL A 13 -11.44 0.73 -2.62
C VAL A 13 -12.15 1.90 -3.33
N THR A 14 -13.10 2.55 -2.66
CA THR A 14 -13.79 3.73 -3.19
C THR A 14 -12.86 4.94 -3.28
N GLU A 15 -12.02 5.16 -2.27
CA GLU A 15 -10.99 6.20 -2.29
C GLU A 15 -9.92 5.91 -3.33
N LEU A 16 -9.51 4.65 -3.48
CA LEU A 16 -8.58 4.24 -4.53
C LEU A 16 -9.08 4.64 -5.92
N ARG A 17 -10.39 4.51 -6.18
CA ARG A 17 -11.00 4.87 -7.46
C ARG A 17 -11.16 6.38 -7.66
N SER A 18 -11.54 7.10 -6.61
CA SER A 18 -11.88 8.52 -6.68
C SER A 18 -10.67 9.44 -6.52
N LYS A 19 -9.61 8.97 -5.85
CA LYS A 19 -8.41 9.73 -5.49
C LYS A 19 -7.14 9.04 -5.94
N THR A 20 -7.18 8.32 -7.06
CA THR A 20 -6.06 7.50 -7.56
C THR A 20 -4.73 8.26 -7.59
N SER A 21 -4.70 9.46 -8.19
CA SER A 21 -3.46 10.25 -8.29
C SER A 21 -2.90 10.62 -6.92
N ALA A 22 -3.76 11.11 -6.02
CA ALA A 22 -3.33 11.52 -4.68
C ALA A 22 -2.79 10.34 -3.86
N LEU A 23 -3.40 9.16 -3.98
CA LEU A 23 -2.93 7.95 -3.31
C LEU A 23 -1.63 7.42 -3.90
N ILE A 24 -1.44 7.54 -5.22
CA ILE A 24 -0.16 7.23 -5.87
C ILE A 24 0.94 8.16 -5.38
N ASP A 25 0.67 9.47 -5.34
CA ASP A 25 1.65 10.46 -4.89
C ASP A 25 1.99 10.26 -3.41
N GLN A 26 0.98 10.01 -2.57
CA GLN A 26 1.19 9.62 -1.18
C GLN A 26 2.06 8.36 -1.07
N ALA A 27 1.78 7.30 -1.84
CA ALA A 27 2.53 6.06 -1.77
C ALA A 27 4.01 6.20 -2.19
N LYS A 28 4.36 7.19 -3.02
CA LYS A 28 5.77 7.48 -3.40
C LYS A 28 6.60 7.97 -2.22
N ASP A 29 6.00 8.74 -1.32
CA ASP A 29 6.69 9.37 -0.20
C ASP A 29 6.77 8.45 1.03
N LEU A 30 6.01 7.35 1.04
CA LEU A 30 6.03 6.37 2.12
C LEU A 30 7.18 5.37 1.93
N ASN A 31 7.86 5.08 3.04
CA ASN A 31 8.81 3.96 3.11
C ASN A 31 8.08 2.62 3.33
N THR A 32 6.76 2.69 3.53
CA THR A 32 5.83 1.56 3.70
C THR A 32 4.74 1.60 2.63
N GLY A 33 3.69 0.79 2.78
CA GLY A 33 2.54 0.75 1.85
C GLY A 33 1.25 1.31 2.43
N ILE A 34 0.31 1.63 1.55
CA ILE A 34 -1.06 2.00 1.91
C ILE A 34 -1.93 0.73 1.87
N MET A 35 -2.56 0.38 2.98
CA MET A 35 -3.52 -0.73 3.00
C MET A 35 -4.80 -0.33 2.28
N ILE A 36 -5.19 -1.13 1.30
CA ILE A 36 -6.48 -0.99 0.62
C ILE A 36 -7.47 -1.96 1.25
N GLN A 37 -8.59 -1.41 1.74
CA GLN A 37 -9.65 -2.19 2.37
C GLN A 37 -10.97 -2.12 1.60
N LYS A 38 -11.75 -3.19 1.69
CA LYS A 38 -13.13 -3.27 1.21
C LYS A 38 -13.98 -3.85 2.33
N ASN A 39 -15.09 -3.20 2.68
CA ASN A 39 -15.96 -3.64 3.77
C ASN A 39 -15.23 -3.88 5.10
N ASN A 40 -14.23 -3.05 5.43
CA ASN A 40 -13.34 -3.17 6.60
C ASN A 40 -12.43 -4.41 6.62
N GLU A 41 -12.29 -5.10 5.49
CA GLU A 41 -11.36 -6.21 5.32
C GLU A 41 -10.16 -5.77 4.46
N PRO A 42 -8.93 -6.17 4.82
CA PRO A 42 -7.73 -5.85 4.05
C PRO A 42 -7.71 -6.67 2.76
N GLU A 43 -7.69 -5.98 1.62
CA GLU A 43 -7.75 -6.60 0.29
C GLU A 43 -6.39 -6.58 -0.41
N ALA A 44 -5.67 -5.45 -0.30
CA ALA A 44 -4.40 -5.25 -0.98
C ALA A 44 -3.52 -4.22 -0.26
N VAL A 45 -2.28 -4.09 -0.73
CA VAL A 45 -1.39 -3.01 -0.33
C VAL A 45 -0.91 -2.28 -1.58
N LEU A 46 -1.09 -0.96 -1.61
CA LEU A 46 -0.52 -0.08 -2.62
C LEU A 46 0.90 0.30 -2.20
N LEU A 47 1.87 0.04 -3.07
CA LEU A 47 3.28 0.33 -2.85
C LEU A 47 3.77 1.25 -3.97
N SER A 48 4.76 2.09 -3.66
CA SER A 48 5.57 2.71 -4.71
C SER A 48 6.32 1.64 -5.50
N TYR A 49 6.60 1.94 -6.77
CA TYR A 49 7.32 1.01 -7.63
C TYR A 49 8.71 0.68 -7.10
N ASP A 50 9.42 1.67 -6.54
CA ASP A 50 10.74 1.49 -5.95
C ASP A 50 10.70 0.54 -4.74
N LEU A 51 9.70 0.68 -3.88
CA LEU A 51 9.49 -0.21 -2.74
C LEU A 51 9.14 -1.62 -3.20
N TYR A 52 8.25 -1.76 -4.19
CA TYR A 52 7.94 -3.05 -4.82
C TYR A 52 9.21 -3.73 -5.36
N GLN A 53 10.06 -3.00 -6.08
CA GLN A 53 11.32 -3.55 -6.60
C GLN A 53 12.29 -3.99 -5.49
N LYS A 54 12.43 -3.20 -4.42
CA LYS A 54 13.27 -3.56 -3.26
C LYS A 54 12.77 -4.85 -2.61
N MET A 55 11.46 -4.97 -2.39
CA MET A 55 10.83 -6.17 -1.83
C MET A 55 10.98 -7.37 -2.77
N HIS A 56 10.73 -7.18 -4.06
CA HIS A 56 10.85 -8.23 -5.07
C HIS A 56 12.28 -8.78 -5.14
N LYS A 57 13.29 -7.89 -5.13
CA LYS A 57 14.71 -8.28 -5.10
C LYS A 57 15.06 -9.03 -3.81
N ALA A 58 14.57 -8.59 -2.66
CA ALA A 58 14.80 -9.27 -1.39
C ALA A 58 14.17 -10.67 -1.36
N TYR A 59 12.97 -10.83 -1.91
CA TYR A 59 12.25 -12.10 -1.94
C TYR A 59 12.90 -13.14 -2.85
N HIS A 60 13.44 -12.71 -4.01
CA HIS A 60 14.08 -13.59 -4.98
C HIS A 60 15.60 -13.76 -4.80
N LYS A 61 16.18 -13.18 -3.73
CA LYS A 61 17.60 -13.37 -3.38
C LYS A 61 17.87 -14.63 -2.53
N LYS A 62 16.89 -15.53 -2.42
CA LYS A 62 17.02 -16.82 -1.75
C LYS A 62 17.50 -17.89 -2.72
#